data_AF-A0A958RRI9-F1
#
_entry.id   AF-A0A958RRI9-F1
#
_cell.length_a   1.000
_cell.length_b   1.000
_cell.length_c   1.000
_cell.angle_alpha   90.00
_cell.angle_beta   90.00
_cell.angle_gamma   90.00
#
_symmetry.space_group_name_H-M   'P 1'
#
loop_
_entity.id
_entity.type
_entity.pdbx_description
1 polymer ?
#
loop_
_entity_poly.entity_id
_entity_poly.type
_entity_poly.pdbx_seq_one_letter_code
_entity_poly.pdbx_strand_id
1 'polypeptide(L)'
;QGQLLDMNWRPVNSSCVVLAAPGYPEKVKNGGIIEGNIKYETPSSYFLHAGTLLKENSEWVTNGGRVLNAIGLGSSLKESLKMAYSQASKVSWEGLQMRSDIGKKLLSQEPQQ
;
A
#
# COMPACT_ATOMS: atom_id res chain seq x y z
N GLN A 1 -14.81 32.29 -15.50
CA GLN A 1 -15.27 31.70 -14.23
C GLN A 1 -15.12 30.19 -14.36
N GLY A 2 -14.42 29.52 -13.45
CA GLY A 2 -14.25 28.07 -13.50
C GLY A 2 -15.51 27.39 -12.94
N GLN A 3 -16.14 26.53 -13.74
CA GLN A 3 -17.25 25.70 -13.29
C GLN A 3 -16.68 24.35 -12.85
N LEU A 4 -17.00 23.91 -11.63
CA LEU A 4 -16.60 22.59 -11.15
C LEU A 4 -17.47 21.52 -11.82
N LEU A 5 -16.86 20.41 -12.19
CA LEU A 5 -17.56 19.24 -12.73
C LEU A 5 -18.16 18.41 -11.60
N ASP A 6 -19.25 17.70 -11.91
CA ASP A 6 -19.84 16.74 -10.98
C ASP A 6 -18.90 15.55 -10.75
N MET A 7 -18.59 15.30 -9.47
CA MET A 7 -17.74 14.19 -9.04
C MET A 7 -18.60 12.97 -8.69
N ASN A 8 -18.35 11.86 -9.39
CA ASN A 8 -18.97 10.57 -9.09
C ASN A 8 -17.94 9.61 -8.48
N TRP A 9 -18.33 8.94 -7.40
CA TRP A 9 -17.50 7.94 -6.73
C TRP A 9 -17.93 6.53 -7.14
N ARG A 10 -16.95 5.64 -7.31
CA ARG A 10 -17.24 4.22 -7.45
C ARG A 10 -17.77 3.69 -6.10
N PRO A 11 -18.81 2.83 -6.09
CA PRO A 11 -19.40 2.29 -4.86
C PRO A 11 -18.55 1.13 -4.30
N VAL A 12 -17.26 1.39 -4.04
CA VAL A 12 -16.31 0.42 -3.52
C VAL A 12 -15.55 1.01 -2.33
N ASN A 13 -15.14 0.14 -1.41
CA ASN A 13 -14.23 0.48 -0.34
C ASN A 13 -12.78 0.38 -0.84
N SER A 14 -11.92 1.25 -0.30
CA SER A 14 -10.49 1.26 -0.59
C SER A 14 -9.70 1.33 0.70
N SER A 15 -8.60 0.60 0.77
CA SER A 15 -7.67 0.60 1.90
C SER A 15 -6.24 0.64 1.41
N CYS A 16 -5.40 1.35 2.15
CA CYS A 16 -4.00 1.55 1.82
C CYS A 16 -3.14 1.18 3.02
N VAL A 17 -2.22 0.24 2.83
CA VAL A 17 -1.17 -0.08 3.81
C VAL A 17 0.15 0.45 3.27
N VAL A 18 0.78 1.34 4.04
CA VAL A 18 2.10 1.87 3.69
C VAL A 18 3.18 0.90 4.17
N LEU A 19 4.09 0.56 3.27
CA LEU A 19 5.30 -0.19 3.55
C LEU A 19 6.46 0.82 3.57
N ALA A 20 7.16 0.90 4.70
CA ALA A 20 8.20 1.89 4.98
C ALA A 20 9.58 1.23 5.13
N ALA A 21 10.61 2.02 4.81
CA ALA A 21 12.00 1.63 5.00
C ALA A 21 12.36 1.58 6.50
N PRO A 22 13.40 0.80 6.88
CA PRO A 22 13.86 0.70 8.26
C PRO A 22 14.23 2.07 8.83
N GLY A 23 13.84 2.33 10.07
CA GLY A 23 14.17 3.55 10.81
C GLY A 23 13.32 4.77 10.45
N TYR A 24 12.37 4.66 9.51
CA TYR A 24 11.35 5.70 9.31
C TYR A 24 10.54 5.92 10.60
N PRO A 25 10.26 7.18 11.01
CA PRO A 25 10.45 8.43 10.28
C PRO A 25 11.79 9.16 10.45
N GLU A 26 12.67 8.70 11.34
CA GLU A 26 13.85 9.46 11.74
C GLU A 26 15.13 9.06 11.00
N LYS A 27 15.55 7.79 11.10
CA LYS A 27 16.84 7.28 10.60
C LYS A 27 16.62 6.30 9.46
N VAL A 28 16.02 6.80 8.38
CA VAL A 28 15.69 6.02 7.18
C VAL A 28 16.94 5.37 6.58
N LYS A 29 16.89 4.06 6.36
CA LYS A 29 17.91 3.30 5.60
C LYS A 29 17.39 2.98 4.20
N ASN A 30 18.00 3.59 3.19
CA ASN A 30 17.71 3.32 1.77
C ASN A 30 18.60 2.19 1.22
N GLY A 31 18.28 1.74 0.00
CA GLY A 31 19.08 0.79 -0.77
C GLY A 31 18.74 -0.68 -0.51
N GLY A 32 17.85 -0.98 0.44
CA GLY A 32 17.34 -2.33 0.64
C GLY A 32 16.66 -2.87 -0.62
N ILE A 33 17.03 -4.07 -1.03
CA ILE A 33 16.48 -4.76 -2.22
C ILE A 33 15.03 -5.10 -1.94
N ILE A 34 14.13 -4.72 -2.85
CA ILE A 34 12.73 -5.09 -2.79
C ILE A 34 12.58 -6.44 -3.48
N GLU A 35 12.41 -7.48 -2.68
CA GLU A 35 12.18 -8.84 -3.12
C GLU A 35 10.69 -9.08 -3.41
N GLY A 36 10.39 -10.16 -4.12
CA GLY A 36 9.03 -10.57 -4.47
C GLY A 36 8.48 -9.88 -5.72
N ASN A 37 7.16 -9.79 -5.82
CA ASN A 37 6.49 -9.31 -7.03
C ASN A 37 5.91 -7.90 -6.83
N ILE A 38 6.78 -6.90 -6.93
CA ILE A 38 6.42 -5.47 -6.87
C ILE A 38 5.46 -5.03 -8.01
N LYS A 39 5.43 -5.78 -9.12
CA LYS A 39 4.53 -5.51 -10.27
C LYS A 39 3.22 -6.29 -10.19
N TYR A 40 2.96 -7.02 -9.09
CA TYR A 40 1.72 -7.77 -8.95
C TYR A 40 0.53 -6.80 -8.88
N GLU A 41 -0.41 -6.97 -9.80
CA GLU A 41 -1.60 -6.13 -9.89
C GLU A 41 -2.81 -6.98 -10.31
N THR A 42 -3.95 -6.60 -9.76
CA THR A 42 -5.29 -7.08 -10.11
C THR A 42 -6.24 -5.88 -10.11
N PRO A 43 -7.45 -5.99 -10.68
CA PRO A 43 -8.43 -4.90 -10.61
C PRO A 43 -8.81 -4.46 -9.19
N SER A 44 -8.53 -5.27 -8.17
CA SER A 44 -8.87 -5.01 -6.76
C SER A 44 -7.66 -4.84 -5.85
N SER A 45 -6.43 -4.88 -6.38
CA SER A 45 -5.23 -4.91 -5.53
C SER A 45 -3.98 -4.58 -6.34
N TYR A 46 -3.23 -3.56 -5.94
CA TYR A 46 -2.05 -3.09 -6.67
C TYR A 46 -1.12 -2.27 -5.77
N PHE A 47 0.11 -2.05 -6.23
CA PHE A 47 1.05 -1.16 -5.57
C PHE A 47 1.06 0.23 -6.21
N LEU A 48 1.14 1.27 -5.38
CA LEU A 48 1.59 2.59 -5.81
C LEU A 48 2.97 2.88 -5.25
N HIS A 49 3.89 3.24 -6.15
CA HIS A 49 5.27 3.57 -5.82
C HIS A 49 5.34 4.93 -5.11
N ALA A 50 6.18 5.00 -4.07
CA ALA A 50 6.60 6.24 -3.43
C ALA A 50 8.14 6.34 -3.51
N GLY A 51 8.85 5.99 -2.44
CA GLY A 51 10.31 5.96 -2.41
C GLY A 51 10.89 4.66 -2.96
N THR A 52 10.80 4.44 -4.27
CA THR A 52 11.43 3.29 -4.96
C THR A 52 12.38 3.77 -6.05
N LEU A 53 13.44 3.02 -6.32
CA LEU A 53 14.34 3.23 -7.45
C LEU A 53 14.53 1.91 -8.22
N LEU A 54 14.41 1.95 -9.54
CA LEU A 54 14.82 0.86 -10.43
C LEU A 54 16.27 1.07 -10.83
N LYS A 55 17.15 0.15 -10.45
CA LYS A 55 18.57 0.16 -10.83
C LYS A 55 18.77 -0.34 -12.26
N GLU A 56 19.95 -0.08 -12.83
CA GLU A 56 20.35 -0.51 -14.18
C GLU A 56 20.30 -2.03 -14.37
N ASN A 57 20.58 -2.80 -13.31
CA ASN A 57 20.47 -4.26 -13.31
C ASN A 57 19.02 -4.77 -13.17
N SER A 58 18.03 -3.89 -13.36
CA SER A 58 16.59 -4.18 -13.22
C SER A 58 16.13 -4.57 -11.82
N GLU A 59 16.91 -4.29 -10.78
CA GLU A 59 16.51 -4.48 -9.38
C GLU A 59 15.77 -3.25 -8.84
N TRP A 60 14.67 -3.49 -8.13
CA TRP A 60 13.99 -2.45 -7.37
C TRP A 60 14.61 -2.34 -5.98
N VAL A 61 14.88 -1.12 -5.53
CA VAL A 61 15.37 -0.83 -4.19
C VAL A 61 14.54 0.24 -3.50
N THR A 62 14.55 0.21 -2.17
CA THR A 62 14.02 1.29 -1.33
C THR A 62 14.83 2.57 -1.54
N ASN A 63 14.16 3.71 -1.70
CA ASN A 63 14.77 5.02 -1.93
C ASN A 63 13.94 6.15 -1.31
N GLY A 64 13.58 5.99 -0.03
CA GLY A 64 12.79 6.96 0.73
C GLY A 64 12.19 6.33 1.98
N GLY A 65 11.61 7.17 2.84
CA GLY A 65 10.99 6.72 4.09
C GLY A 65 9.76 5.84 3.88
N ARG A 66 8.78 6.33 3.13
CA ARG A 66 7.63 5.54 2.65
C ARG A 66 7.97 5.02 1.27
N VAL A 67 7.91 3.71 1.06
CA VAL A 67 8.45 3.04 -0.12
C VAL A 67 7.32 2.63 -1.07
N LEU A 68 6.35 1.88 -0.57
CA LEU A 68 5.21 1.38 -1.35
C LEU A 68 3.90 1.61 -0.60
N ASN A 69 2.84 1.79 -1.36
CA ASN A 69 1.47 1.77 -0.86
C ASN A 69 0.79 0.52 -1.44
N ALA A 70 0.45 -0.43 -0.59
CA ALA A 70 -0.34 -1.59 -0.95
C ALA A 70 -1.82 -1.20 -0.91
N ILE A 71 -2.44 -1.09 -2.08
CA ILE A 71 -3.84 -0.72 -2.24
C ILE A 71 -4.68 -1.98 -2.36
N GLY A 72 -5.77 -2.05 -1.61
CA GLY A 72 -6.82 -3.06 -1.74
C GLY A 72 -8.18 -2.41 -1.92
N LEU A 73 -8.98 -2.96 -2.83
CA LEU A 73 -10.37 -2.58 -3.07
C LEU A 73 -11.28 -3.74 -2.71
N GLY A 74 -12.52 -3.43 -2.32
CA GLY A 74 -13.50 -4.45 -1.98
C GLY A 74 -14.91 -3.89 -1.85
N SER A 75 -15.88 -4.78 -1.77
CA SER A 75 -17.29 -4.46 -1.52
C SER A 75 -17.53 -3.96 -0.08
N SER A 76 -16.67 -4.35 0.86
CA SER A 76 -16.69 -3.96 2.28
C SER A 76 -15.32 -3.48 2.75
N LEU A 77 -15.26 -2.81 3.91
CA LEU A 77 -13.99 -2.45 4.54
C LEU A 77 -13.15 -3.69 4.86
N LYS A 78 -13.79 -4.76 5.35
CA LYS A 78 -13.11 -6.03 5.64
C LYS A 78 -12.43 -6.61 4.41
N GLU A 79 -13.10 -6.57 3.27
CA GLU A 79 -12.53 -7.07 2.01
C GLU A 79 -11.39 -6.18 1.52
N SER A 80 -11.55 -4.85 1.51
CA SER A 80 -10.50 -3.94 1.05
C SER A 80 -9.23 -4.03 1.92
N LEU A 81 -9.38 -4.17 3.24
CA LEU A 81 -8.26 -4.41 4.16
C LEU A 81 -7.58 -5.75 3.89
N LYS A 82 -8.36 -6.83 3.69
CA LYS A 82 -7.81 -8.15 3.36
C LYS A 82 -6.97 -8.08 2.08
N MET A 83 -7.46 -7.40 1.05
CA MET A 83 -6.73 -7.21 -0.22
C MET A 83 -5.45 -6.41 0.00
N ALA A 84 -5.51 -5.28 0.71
CA ALA A 84 -4.34 -4.43 0.96
C ALA A 84 -3.22 -5.17 1.73
N TYR A 85 -3.57 -5.93 2.76
CA TYR A 85 -2.60 -6.74 3.50
C TYR A 85 -2.06 -7.93 2.69
N SER A 86 -2.91 -8.57 1.87
CA SER A 86 -2.45 -9.63 0.94
C SER A 86 -1.56 -9.09 -0.17
N GLN A 87 -1.73 -7.84 -0.58
CA GLN A 87 -0.85 -7.14 -1.51
C GLN A 87 0.49 -6.84 -0.84
N ALA A 88 0.47 -6.29 0.39
CA ALA A 88 1.67 -5.99 1.14
C ALA A 88 2.58 -7.22 1.32
N SER A 89 2.00 -8.42 1.48
CA SER A 89 2.77 -9.67 1.60
C SER A 89 3.41 -10.16 0.30
N LYS A 90 3.22 -9.47 -0.84
CA LYS A 90 3.85 -9.84 -2.12
C LYS A 90 5.29 -9.36 -2.24
N VAL A 91 5.74 -8.48 -1.34
CA VAL A 91 7.08 -7.92 -1.34
C VAL A 91 7.69 -7.93 0.06
N SER A 92 9.01 -7.96 0.12
CA SER A 92 9.78 -7.86 1.35
C SER A 92 11.09 -7.12 1.11
N TRP A 93 11.67 -6.59 2.19
CA TRP A 93 13.04 -6.15 2.26
C TRP A 93 13.51 -6.19 3.71
N GLU A 94 14.82 -6.14 3.92
CA GLU A 94 15.41 -6.13 5.25
C GLU A 94 14.87 -4.95 6.08
N GLY A 95 14.26 -5.25 7.23
CA GLY A 95 13.74 -4.25 8.17
C GLY A 95 12.50 -3.49 7.69
N LEU A 96 11.72 -4.05 6.74
CA LEU A 96 10.43 -3.50 6.34
C LEU A 96 9.55 -3.19 7.54
N GLN A 97 9.01 -1.97 7.58
CA GLN A 97 8.08 -1.51 8.61
C GLN A 97 6.69 -1.30 8.01
N MET A 98 5.67 -1.88 8.62
CA MET A 98 4.28 -1.56 8.32
C MET A 98 3.41 -1.71 9.56
N ARG A 99 2.31 -0.94 9.62
CA ARG A 99 1.29 -1.11 10.65
C ARG A 99 0.37 -2.28 10.31
N SER A 100 0.11 -3.14 11.29
CA SER A 100 -0.81 -4.28 11.16
C SER A 100 -2.24 -3.97 11.59
N ASP A 101 -2.55 -2.73 11.96
CA ASP A 101 -3.84 -2.30 12.54
C ASP A 101 -4.57 -1.21 11.73
N ILE A 102 -4.17 -0.98 10.47
CA ILE A 102 -4.86 -0.05 9.59
C ILE A 102 -6.32 -0.48 9.44
N GLY A 103 -7.26 0.43 9.68
CA GLY A 103 -8.70 0.19 9.58
C GLY A 103 -9.31 -0.77 10.60
N LYS A 104 -8.52 -1.47 11.43
CA LYS A 104 -9.05 -2.51 12.35
C LYS A 104 -10.07 -1.99 13.37
N LYS A 105 -9.90 -0.76 13.87
CA LYS A 105 -10.85 -0.15 14.83
C LYS A 105 -12.25 0.08 14.25
N LEU A 106 -12.36 0.19 12.92
CA LEU A 106 -13.63 0.41 12.23
C LEU A 106 -14.35 -0.93 11.97
N LEU A 107 -13.63 -2.05 11.91
CA LEU A 107 -14.24 -3.38 11.74
C LEU A 107 -15.13 -3.79 12.91
N SER A 108 -14.86 -3.31 14.12
CA SER A 108 -15.72 -3.54 15.29
C SER A 108 -16.98 -2.66 15.29
N GLN A 109 -17.08 -1.72 14.34
CA GLN A 109 -18.18 -0.76 14.23
C GLN A 109 -19.01 -0.98 12.94
N GLU A 110 -18.58 -1.86 12.03
CA GLU A 110 -19.38 -2.23 10.88
C GLU A 110 -20.65 -2.98 11.35
N PRO A 111 -21.85 -2.56 10.91
CA PRO A 111 -23.05 -3.37 11.10
C PRO A 111 -22.79 -4.75 10.50
N GLN A 112 -23.01 -5.82 11.28
CA GLN A 112 -23.12 -7.15 10.70
C GLN A 112 -24.31 -7.14 9.74
N GLN A 113 -24.02 -7.23 8.45
CA GLN A 113 -25.02 -7.56 7.43
C GLN A 113 -25.55 -8.97 7.65
#